data_AF-A0A9Q3FKF2-F1
#
_entry.id   AF-A0A9Q3FKF2-F1
#
_cell.length_a   1.000
_cell.length_b   1.000
_cell.length_c   1.000
_cell.angle_alpha   90.00
_cell.angle_beta   90.00
_cell.angle_gamma   90.00
#
_symmetry.space_group_name_H-M   'P 1'
#
loop_
_entity.id
_entity.type
_entity.pdbx_description
1 polymer ?
#
loop_
_entity_poly.entity_id
_entity_poly.type
_entity_poly.pdbx_seq_one_letter_code
_entity_poly.pdbx_strand_id
1 'polypeptide(L)'
;MLKQISKVSFNKDTYKEEFVTDQLVEAQITISLSPKMRKELINIFYTYKNAFSSYNEPLDAIKGHEVDITLNIGRPYPPVLRRPAYPASPRARESLEKHIQELIQLGVLRKLGHNEEA
;
A
#
# COMPACT_ATOMS: atom_id res chain seq x y z
N MET A 1 2.32 49.35 13.53
CA MET A 1 1.39 48.37 14.14
C MET A 1 1.58 47.03 13.45
N LEU A 2 2.29 46.10 14.09
CA LEU A 2 2.46 44.73 13.60
C LEU A 2 1.22 43.92 13.98
N LYS A 3 0.48 43.40 12.99
CA LYS A 3 -0.67 42.52 13.18
C LYS A 3 -0.21 41.27 13.92
N GLN A 4 -0.83 40.99 15.07
CA GLN A 4 -0.67 39.73 15.78
C GLN A 4 -1.15 38.58 14.90
N ILE A 5 -0.28 37.62 14.63
CA ILE A 5 -0.64 36.35 14.01
C ILE A 5 -1.35 35.54 15.09
N SER A 6 -2.66 35.37 14.94
CA SER A 6 -3.47 34.54 15.81
C SER A 6 -2.97 33.10 15.76
N LYS A 7 -2.77 32.50 16.94
CA LYS A 7 -2.51 31.06 17.08
C LYS A 7 -3.69 30.31 16.47
N VAL A 8 -3.50 29.72 15.30
CA VAL A 8 -4.45 28.76 14.72
C VAL A 8 -4.40 27.51 15.61
N SER A 9 -5.40 27.37 16.47
CA SER A 9 -5.61 26.14 17.25
C SER A 9 -6.09 25.07 16.29
N PHE A 10 -5.18 24.24 15.78
CA PHE A 10 -5.53 23.08 14.97
C PHE A 10 -6.30 22.08 15.85
N ASN A 11 -7.57 21.87 15.53
CA ASN A 11 -8.46 20.98 16.27
C ASN A 11 -8.05 19.52 16.00
N LYS A 12 -7.45 18.85 16.99
CA LYS A 12 -7.04 17.44 16.91
C LYS A 12 -8.21 16.50 16.60
N ASP A 13 -9.42 16.89 16.98
CA ASP A 13 -10.62 16.07 16.80
C ASP A 13 -11.05 15.95 15.33
N THR A 14 -10.83 16.98 14.52
CA THR A 14 -11.22 17.00 13.09
C THR A 14 -10.49 15.90 12.29
N TYR A 15 -9.18 15.73 12.49
CA TYR A 15 -8.41 14.68 11.80
C TYR A 15 -8.80 13.26 12.22
N LYS A 16 -9.34 13.10 13.43
CA LYS A 16 -9.79 11.80 13.93
C LYS A 16 -11.16 11.44 13.36
N GLU A 17 -12.03 12.44 13.16
CA GLU A 17 -13.31 12.27 12.47
C GLU A 17 -13.09 11.89 11.00
N GLU A 18 -12.20 12.60 10.29
CA GLU A 18 -11.78 12.25 8.91
C GLU A 18 -11.26 10.81 8.84
N PHE A 19 -10.40 10.39 9.77
CA PHE A 19 -9.91 9.00 9.81
C PHE A 19 -11.05 7.98 9.97
N VAL A 20 -12.08 8.29 10.77
CA VAL A 20 -13.22 7.40 10.95
C VAL A 20 -14.06 7.33 9.68
N THR A 21 -14.27 8.44 8.98
CA THR A 21 -15.06 8.51 7.74
C THR A 21 -14.32 8.01 6.51
N ASP A 22 -13.00 7.96 6.53
CA ASP A 22 -12.24 7.56 5.36
C ASP A 22 -11.72 6.13 5.49
N GLN A 23 -11.19 5.75 6.66
CA GLN A 23 -10.53 4.46 6.85
C GLN A 23 -11.35 3.43 7.63
N LEU A 24 -12.31 3.86 8.45
CA LEU A 24 -13.12 2.93 9.27
C LEU A 24 -14.57 2.77 8.79
N VAL A 25 -14.94 3.31 7.62
CA VAL A 25 -16.31 3.17 7.09
C VAL A 25 -16.68 1.73 6.81
N GLU A 26 -15.74 0.96 6.27
CA GLU A 26 -15.94 -0.46 5.97
C GLU A 26 -15.62 -1.36 7.18
N ALA A 27 -15.17 -0.77 8.31
CA ALA A 27 -14.79 -1.54 9.48
C ALA A 27 -16.02 -2.13 10.17
N GLN A 28 -16.08 -3.46 10.24
CA GLN A 28 -17.15 -4.18 10.94
C GLN A 28 -16.86 -4.26 12.44
N ILE A 29 -17.13 -3.18 13.17
CA ILE A 29 -17.02 -3.13 14.63
C ILE A 29 -18.29 -3.74 15.24
N THR A 30 -18.14 -4.72 16.13
CA THR A 30 -19.26 -5.42 16.75
C THR A 30 -20.17 -4.47 17.55
N ILE A 31 -21.48 -4.61 17.37
CA ILE A 31 -22.53 -3.85 18.07
C ILE A 31 -22.61 -4.11 19.58
N SER A 32 -21.97 -5.17 20.09
CA SER A 32 -21.92 -5.48 21.52
C SER A 32 -20.97 -4.58 22.32
N LEU A 33 -20.14 -3.76 21.66
CA LEU A 33 -19.26 -2.83 22.34
C LEU A 33 -20.04 -1.67 22.96
N SER A 34 -19.74 -1.36 24.22
CA SER A 34 -20.26 -0.14 24.85
C SER A 34 -19.73 1.12 24.12
N PRO A 35 -20.46 2.25 24.18
CA PRO A 35 -20.00 3.50 23.55
C PRO A 35 -18.61 3.95 24.01
N LYS A 36 -18.29 3.72 25.29
CA LYS A 36 -16.98 4.03 25.87
C LYS A 36 -15.87 3.18 25.23
N MET A 37 -16.08 1.86 25.17
CA MET A 37 -15.12 0.94 24.55
C MET A 37 -14.90 1.24 23.08
N ARG A 38 -15.97 1.60 22.35
CA ARG A 38 -15.86 1.97 20.93
C ARG A 38 -15.00 3.21 20.75
N LYS A 39 -15.15 4.21 21.62
CA LYS A 39 -14.33 5.43 21.59
C LYS A 39 -12.85 5.14 21.90
N GLU A 40 -12.59 4.26 22.86
CA GLU A 40 -11.23 3.80 23.19
C GLU A 40 -10.60 3.04 22.02
N LEU A 41 -11.35 2.12 21.38
CA LEU A 41 -10.89 1.36 20.23
C LEU A 41 -10.51 2.27 19.05
N ILE A 42 -11.38 3.23 18.69
CA ILE A 42 -11.09 4.22 17.64
C ILE A 42 -9.85 5.05 18.03
N ASN A 43 -9.65 5.33 19.31
CA ASN A 43 -8.45 6.03 19.77
C ASN A 43 -7.18 5.21 19.53
N ILE A 44 -7.22 3.90 19.80
CA ILE A 44 -6.11 2.99 19.54
C ILE A 44 -5.80 2.95 18.03
N PHE A 45 -6.82 2.73 17.20
CA PHE A 45 -6.65 2.70 15.74
C PHE A 45 -6.06 4.01 15.21
N TYR A 46 -6.57 5.15 15.66
CA TYR A 46 -6.03 6.44 15.25
C TYR A 46 -4.57 6.65 15.71
N THR A 47 -4.24 6.21 16.93
CA THR A 47 -2.89 6.33 17.49
C THR A 47 -1.87 5.52 16.70
N TYR A 48 -2.26 4.31 16.27
CA TYR A 48 -1.40 3.38 15.54
C TYR A 48 -1.72 3.31 14.04
N LYS A 49 -2.38 4.32 13.47
CA LYS A 49 -2.84 4.29 12.07
C LYS A 49 -1.72 3.99 11.06
N ASN A 50 -0.51 4.48 11.33
CA ASN A 50 0.67 4.25 10.48
C ASN A 50 1.26 2.83 10.59
N ALA A 51 0.78 2.00 11.52
CA ALA A 51 1.19 0.60 11.63
C ALA A 51 0.38 -0.31 10.70
N PHE A 52 -0.70 0.19 10.10
CA PHE A 52 -1.54 -0.55 9.18
C PHE A 52 -1.20 -0.14 7.74
N SER A 53 -1.18 -1.11 6.83
CA SER A 53 -1.02 -0.82 5.40
C SER A 53 -2.27 -0.10 4.87
N SER A 54 -2.09 1.03 4.20
CA SER A 54 -3.16 1.72 3.46
C SER A 54 -2.89 1.66 1.96
N TYR A 55 -3.94 1.81 1.14
CA TYR A 55 -3.79 1.84 -0.33
C TYR A 55 -2.87 2.96 -0.84
N ASN A 56 -2.69 4.02 -0.04
CA ASN A 56 -1.90 5.20 -0.41
C ASN A 56 -0.42 5.08 -0.01
N GLU A 57 -0.06 4.06 0.78
CA GLU A 57 1.31 3.84 1.23
C GLU A 57 1.85 2.56 0.56
N PRO A 58 2.70 2.70 -0.47
CA PRO A 58 3.23 1.55 -1.20
C PRO A 58 4.08 0.67 -0.26
N LEU A 59 4.02 -0.65 -0.47
CA LEU A 59 4.74 -1.63 0.35
C LEU A 59 6.26 -1.50 0.21
N ASP A 60 6.72 -0.84 -0.85
CA ASP A 60 8.13 -0.53 -1.11
C ASP A 60 8.76 0.47 -0.10
N ALA A 61 7.97 0.98 0.86
CA ALA A 61 8.50 1.81 1.95
C ALA A 61 9.40 1.03 2.94
N ILE A 62 9.36 -0.30 2.93
CA ILE A 62 10.13 -1.14 3.85
C ILE A 62 11.54 -1.40 3.27
N LYS A 63 12.55 -0.74 3.86
CA LYS A 63 13.97 -0.83 3.42
C LYS A 63 14.72 -1.94 4.16
N GLY A 64 15.73 -2.54 3.53
CA GLY A 64 16.64 -3.49 4.17
C GLY A 64 16.25 -4.97 4.04
N HIS A 65 15.28 -5.27 3.18
CA HIS A 65 14.87 -6.64 2.83
C HIS A 65 15.22 -7.01 1.39
N GLU A 66 16.15 -6.29 0.77
CA GLU A 66 16.61 -6.57 -0.58
C GLU A 66 17.32 -7.94 -0.61
N VAL A 67 16.96 -8.76 -1.59
CA VAL A 67 17.55 -10.10 -1.78
C VAL A 67 18.43 -10.07 -3.01
N ASP A 68 19.72 -10.36 -2.83
CA ASP A 68 20.63 -10.61 -3.94
C ASP A 68 20.51 -12.09 -4.36
N ILE A 69 20.04 -12.31 -5.60
CA ILE A 69 19.87 -13.65 -6.17
C ILE A 69 20.92 -13.84 -7.25
N THR A 70 22.00 -14.55 -6.91
CA THR A 70 23.08 -14.88 -7.85
C THR A 70 22.81 -16.21 -8.55
N LEU A 71 22.93 -16.24 -9.88
CA LEU A 71 22.88 -17.48 -10.65
C LEU A 71 24.17 -18.27 -10.45
N ASN A 72 24.05 -19.59 -10.27
CA ASN A 72 25.18 -20.51 -10.18
C ASN A 72 25.80 -20.86 -11.55
N ILE A 73 25.36 -20.21 -12.62
CA ILE A 73 25.78 -20.46 -14.00
C ILE A 73 26.07 -19.14 -14.72
N GLY A 74 27.05 -19.16 -15.63
CA GLY A 74 27.37 -18.04 -16.50
C GLY A 74 26.61 -18.05 -17.83
N ARG A 75 26.80 -17.02 -18.65
CA ARG A 75 26.30 -16.98 -20.02
C ARG A 75 27.00 -18.06 -20.88
N PRO A 76 26.31 -18.69 -21.86
CA PRO A 76 24.93 -18.45 -22.26
C PRO A 76 23.92 -19.09 -21.29
N TYR A 77 22.89 -18.32 -20.94
CA TYR A 77 21.84 -18.80 -20.05
C TYR A 77 20.97 -19.90 -20.69
N PRO A 78 20.42 -20.82 -19.90
CA PRO A 78 19.61 -21.92 -20.40
C PRO A 78 18.39 -21.42 -21.20
N PRO A 79 18.02 -22.08 -22.32
CA PRO A 79 16.88 -21.66 -23.14
C PRO A 79 15.55 -21.57 -22.39
N VAL A 80 15.40 -22.29 -21.27
CA VAL A 80 14.21 -22.25 -20.40
C VAL A 80 13.92 -20.84 -19.88
N LEU A 81 14.95 -20.01 -19.69
CA LEU A 81 14.82 -18.63 -19.21
C LEU A 81 14.36 -17.67 -20.32
N ARG A 82 14.31 -18.11 -21.59
CA ARG A 82 13.89 -17.31 -22.75
C ARG A 82 12.52 -17.71 -23.29
N ARG A 83 11.74 -18.48 -22.55
CA ARG A 83 10.43 -18.94 -23.01
C ARG A 83 9.47 -17.75 -23.11
N PRO A 84 8.72 -17.61 -24.22
CA PRO A 84 7.67 -16.60 -24.29
C PRO A 84 6.59 -16.91 -23.25
N ALA A 85 5.90 -15.86 -22.79
CA ALA A 85 4.72 -16.03 -21.95
C ALA A 85 3.67 -16.89 -22.66
N TYR A 86 3.04 -17.78 -21.91
CA TYR A 86 1.96 -18.60 -22.44
C TYR A 86 0.73 -17.73 -22.75
N PRO A 87 0.00 -17.97 -23.86
CA PRO A 87 -1.17 -17.18 -24.19
C PRO A 87 -2.27 -17.34 -23.12
N ALA A 88 -2.74 -16.22 -22.59
CA ALA A 88 -3.89 -16.18 -21.68
C ALA A 88 -5.21 -16.01 -22.47
N SER A 89 -6.31 -16.55 -21.94
CA SER A 89 -7.64 -16.30 -22.51
C SER A 89 -8.05 -14.82 -22.34
N PRO A 90 -8.94 -14.28 -23.19
CA PRO A 90 -9.36 -12.88 -23.10
C PRO A 90 -9.87 -12.50 -21.70
N ARG A 91 -10.73 -13.35 -21.13
CA ARG A 91 -11.27 -13.18 -19.77
C ARG A 91 -10.19 -13.22 -18.69
N ALA A 92 -9.22 -14.13 -18.81
CA ALA A 92 -8.12 -14.21 -17.87
C ALA A 92 -7.25 -12.95 -17.94
N ARG A 93 -6.98 -12.46 -19.16
CA ARG A 93 -6.18 -11.25 -19.39
C ARG A 93 -6.81 -10.02 -18.75
N GLU A 94 -8.12 -9.82 -18.91
CA GLU A 94 -8.84 -8.70 -18.28
C GLU A 94 -8.79 -8.75 -16.76
N SER A 95 -8.94 -9.94 -16.17
CA SER A 95 -8.85 -10.11 -14.72
C SER A 95 -7.43 -9.87 -14.22
N LEU A 96 -6.41 -10.39 -14.92
CA LEU A 96 -5.01 -10.22 -14.54
C LEU A 96 -4.56 -8.76 -14.66
N GLU A 97 -5.01 -8.04 -15.69
CA GLU A 97 -4.66 -6.63 -15.89
C GLU A 97 -5.00 -5.79 -14.67
N LYS A 98 -6.19 -5.99 -14.06
CA LYS A 98 -6.59 -5.26 -12.85
C LYS A 98 -5.60 -5.44 -11.70
N HIS A 99 -5.25 -6.69 -11.41
CA HIS A 99 -4.32 -7.02 -10.34
C HIS A 99 -2.90 -6.55 -10.65
N ILE A 100 -2.46 -6.62 -11.91
CA ILE A 100 -1.15 -6.09 -12.33
C ILE A 100 -1.09 -4.59 -12.08
N GLN A 101 -2.13 -3.83 -12.43
CA GLN A 101 -2.19 -2.39 -12.19
C GLN A 101 -2.16 -2.06 -10.69
N GLU A 102 -2.88 -2.80 -9.87
CA GLU A 102 -2.84 -2.67 -8.40
C GLU A 102 -1.42 -2.91 -7.85
N LEU A 103 -0.75 -3.98 -8.31
CA LEU A 103 0.61 -4.29 -7.87
C LEU A 103 1.64 -3.24 -8.33
N ILE A 104 1.42 -2.60 -9.48
CA ILE A 104 2.24 -1.46 -9.93
C ILE A 104 2.02 -0.26 -9.01
N GLN A 105 0.77 0.06 -8.67
CA GLN A 105 0.44 1.18 -7.76
C GLN A 105 1.03 0.97 -6.36
N LEU A 106 1.05 -0.27 -5.87
CA LEU A 106 1.64 -0.63 -4.59
C LEU A 106 3.18 -0.65 -4.60
N GLY A 107 3.82 -0.43 -5.76
CA GLY A 107 5.28 -0.48 -5.91
C GLY A 107 5.87 -1.89 -5.91
N VAL A 108 5.04 -2.93 -5.97
CA VAL A 108 5.49 -4.34 -5.97
C VAL A 108 6.01 -4.76 -7.35
N LEU A 109 5.38 -4.25 -8.42
CA LEU A 109 5.81 -4.47 -9.79
C LEU A 109 6.27 -3.16 -10.43
N ARG A 110 7.38 -3.19 -11.19
CA ARG A 110 7.78 -2.09 -12.06
C ARG A 110 8.03 -2.57 -13.48
N LYS A 111 7.82 -1.67 -14.44
CA LYS A 111 8.19 -1.90 -15.83
C LYS A 111 9.69 -1.73 -16.01
N LEU A 112 10.38 -2.77 -16.47
CA LEU A 112 11.78 -2.70 -16.87
C LEU A 112 11.89 -2.24 -18.33
N GLY A 113 12.77 -1.27 -18.59
CA GLY A 113 13.08 -0.82 -19.94
C GLY A 113 13.99 -1.79 -20.67
N HIS A 114 13.95 -1.80 -22.01
CA HIS A 114 14.81 -2.65 -22.85
C HIS A 114 16.32 -2.44 -22.62
N ASN A 115 16.70 -1.30 -22.03
CA ASN A 115 18.10 -0.90 -21.82
C ASN A 115 18.51 -0.91 -20.34
N GLU A 116 17.61 -1.30 -19.41
CA GLU A 116 17.99 -1.50 -18.01
C GLU A 116 18.53 -2.93 -17.87
N GLU A 117 19.84 -3.06 -17.65
CA GLU A 117 20.39 -4.33 -17.18
C GLU A 117 19.91 -4.57 -15.74
N ALA A 118 19.32 -5.75 -15.52
CA ALA A 118 18.96 -6.24 -14.19
C ALA A 118 20.21 -6.77 -13.47
#